data_AF-L0FXD5-F1
#
_entry.id   AF-L0FXD5-F1
#
_cell.length_a   1.000
_cell.length_b   1.000
_cell.length_c   1.000
_cell.angle_alpha   90.00
_cell.angle_beta   90.00
_cell.angle_gamma   90.00
#
_symmetry.space_group_name_H-M   'P 1'
#
loop_
_entity.id
_entity.type
_entity.pdbx_description
1 polymer ?
#
loop_
_entity_poly.entity_id
_entity_poly.type
_entity_poly.pdbx_seq_one_letter_code
_entity_poly.pdbx_strand_id
1 'polypeptide(L)'
;MNTLKKLLLFALVIFVGGCDMISDEDGSDPSDPENQPENQIPTSLHFAFKTEDWERKVDCTHLDLDATKSTLLKATSQSTGSTFYFVVPSSSTEMAKAENFGKYPIGTEEYFSMAQVLPVSQGSDSRIRSKAGFDEENSFTEIVSITHAGTATDYEIYRVKGHYQMQMEGVEDEGLTRTCQGTFHFKIKTTKD
;
A
#
# COMPACT_ATOMS: atom_id res chain seq x y z
N MET A 1 -57.32 -52.47 24.35
CA MET A 1 -57.84 -52.96 23.05
C MET A 1 -57.34 -52.06 21.95
N ASN A 2 -56.56 -52.65 21.04
CA ASN A 2 -56.28 -52.34 19.63
C ASN A 2 -57.05 -51.13 19.04
N THR A 3 -56.47 -50.24 18.22
CA THR A 3 -55.80 -50.54 16.94
C THR A 3 -54.99 -49.35 16.37
N LEU A 4 -53.86 -49.71 15.76
CA LEU A 4 -53.07 -49.02 14.72
C LEU A 4 -53.87 -48.22 13.67
N LYS A 5 -53.24 -47.14 13.14
CA LYS A 5 -52.85 -46.92 11.72
C LYS A 5 -52.18 -45.54 11.58
N LYS A 6 -50.84 -45.48 11.49
CA LYS A 6 -50.00 -45.33 10.28
C LYS A 6 -50.18 -44.01 9.48
N LEU A 7 -49.12 -43.19 9.61
CA LEU A 7 -48.36 -42.46 8.58
C LEU A 7 -49.06 -41.38 7.73
N LEU A 8 -48.55 -40.13 7.81
CA LEU A 8 -47.82 -39.53 6.69
C LEU A 8 -46.95 -38.35 7.16
N LEU A 9 -45.69 -38.33 6.69
CA LEU A 9 -44.73 -37.25 6.81
C LEU A 9 -45.24 -35.98 6.12
N PHE A 10 -44.94 -34.81 6.71
CA PHE A 10 -44.33 -33.69 5.96
C PHE A 10 -43.53 -32.85 6.96
N ALA A 11 -42.21 -33.01 6.94
CA ALA A 11 -41.29 -32.14 7.66
C ALA A 11 -41.09 -30.88 6.83
N LEU A 12 -41.58 -29.73 7.32
CA LEU A 12 -41.15 -28.42 6.85
C LEU A 12 -40.39 -27.76 8.01
N VAL A 13 -39.06 -27.87 7.94
CA VAL A 13 -38.14 -27.17 8.84
C VAL A 13 -38.03 -25.73 8.31
N ILE A 14 -38.69 -24.78 8.97
CA ILE A 14 -38.45 -23.36 8.75
C ILE A 14 -37.31 -22.95 9.67
N PHE A 15 -36.08 -23.02 9.16
CA PHE A 15 -34.95 -22.28 9.72
C PHE A 15 -35.16 -20.80 9.40
N VAL A 16 -35.59 -20.01 10.38
CA VAL A 16 -35.46 -18.55 10.32
C VAL A 16 -34.03 -18.23 10.74
N GLY A 17 -33.11 -18.35 9.78
CA GLY A 17 -31.79 -17.73 9.90
C GLY A 17 -31.97 -16.22 9.76
N GLY A 18 -31.70 -15.48 10.82
CA GLY A 18 -31.53 -14.03 10.74
C GLY A 18 -30.28 -13.74 9.92
N CYS A 19 -30.46 -13.40 8.65
CA CYS A 19 -29.55 -12.52 7.95
C CYS A 19 -30.01 -11.09 8.29
N ASP A 20 -29.15 -10.34 8.97
CA ASP A 20 -29.24 -8.88 8.94
C ASP A 20 -29.24 -8.44 7.48
N MET A 21 -30.39 -7.93 7.02
CA MET A 21 -30.46 -7.15 5.79
C MET A 21 -29.82 -5.80 6.07
N ILE A 22 -28.54 -5.67 5.72
CA ILE A 22 -28.00 -4.36 5.35
C ILE A 22 -28.70 -4.00 4.04
N SER A 23 -29.54 -2.95 4.10
CA SER A 23 -30.11 -2.33 2.92
C SER A 23 -28.98 -1.62 2.19
N ASP A 24 -28.46 -2.27 1.15
CA ASP A 24 -27.64 -1.62 0.13
C ASP A 24 -28.59 -0.89 -0.84
N GLU A 25 -29.01 0.32 -0.46
CA GLU A 25 -29.35 1.38 -1.41
C GLU A 25 -28.18 2.37 -1.44
N ASP A 26 -27.04 1.97 -2.01
CA ASP A 26 -26.32 2.83 -2.93
C ASP A 26 -25.38 1.98 -3.78
N GLY A 27 -25.47 2.13 -5.10
CA GLY A 27 -24.76 1.32 -6.09
C GLY A 27 -23.29 1.71 -6.26
N SER A 28 -22.58 1.95 -5.16
CA SER A 28 -21.18 2.37 -5.19
C SER A 28 -20.29 1.15 -4.95
N ASP A 29 -19.72 0.63 -6.04
CA ASP A 29 -18.66 -0.37 -5.97
C ASP A 29 -17.48 0.20 -5.16
N PRO A 30 -17.09 -0.38 -4.01
CA PRO A 30 -15.97 0.11 -3.20
C PRO A 30 -14.60 -0.03 -3.91
N SER A 31 -14.57 -0.65 -5.09
CA SER A 31 -13.40 -0.70 -5.97
C SER A 31 -13.37 0.40 -7.03
N ASP A 32 -14.41 1.24 -7.14
CA ASP A 32 -14.45 2.39 -8.02
C ASP A 32 -13.54 3.52 -7.50
N PRO A 33 -12.48 3.89 -8.23
CA PRO A 33 -11.57 4.97 -7.82
C PRO A 33 -12.25 6.36 -7.74
N GLU A 34 -13.44 6.56 -8.33
CA GLU A 34 -14.20 7.81 -8.18
C GLU A 34 -15.00 7.91 -6.87
N ASN A 35 -15.19 6.79 -6.16
CA ASN A 35 -15.97 6.72 -4.91
C ASN A 35 -15.10 6.58 -3.64
N GLN A 36 -13.78 6.71 -3.75
CA GLN A 36 -12.90 6.73 -2.57
C GLN A 36 -12.76 8.16 -2.04
N PRO A 37 -13.00 8.43 -0.75
CA PRO A 37 -12.70 9.75 -0.19
C PRO A 37 -11.21 10.04 -0.43
N GLU A 38 -10.86 11.26 -0.82
CA GLU A 38 -9.52 11.67 -1.28
C GLU A 38 -8.36 11.29 -0.33
N ASN A 39 -8.67 10.93 0.92
CA ASN A 39 -7.71 10.54 1.94
C ASN A 39 -7.64 9.02 2.25
N GLN A 40 -8.38 8.15 1.54
CA GLN A 40 -8.29 6.70 1.78
C GLN A 40 -7.23 6.04 0.89
N ILE A 41 -6.22 5.44 1.52
CA ILE A 41 -5.21 4.61 0.83
C ILE A 41 -5.87 3.29 0.41
N PRO A 42 -5.87 2.93 -0.88
CA PRO A 42 -6.46 1.69 -1.38
C PRO A 42 -5.93 0.44 -0.67
N THR A 43 -6.80 -0.54 -0.47
CA THR A 43 -6.42 -1.83 0.13
C THR A 43 -5.67 -2.75 -0.84
N SER A 44 -5.73 -2.50 -2.14
CA SER A 44 -4.92 -3.20 -3.15
C SER A 44 -3.44 -2.81 -3.04
N LEU A 45 -2.53 -3.72 -3.42
CA LEU A 45 -1.10 -3.41 -3.47
C LEU A 45 -0.82 -2.45 -4.62
N HIS A 46 -0.21 -1.32 -4.33
CA HIS A 46 0.01 -0.27 -5.33
C HIS A 46 1.16 0.65 -4.96
N PHE A 47 1.63 1.37 -5.97
CA PHE A 47 2.39 2.60 -5.82
C PHE A 47 1.72 3.68 -6.67
N ALA A 48 1.25 4.75 -6.05
CA ALA A 48 0.60 5.87 -6.72
C ALA A 48 1.43 7.13 -6.54
N PHE A 49 1.47 7.97 -7.56
CA PHE A 49 2.15 9.25 -7.54
C PHE A 49 1.41 10.27 -8.39
N LYS A 50 1.52 11.53 -7.99
CA LYS A 50 0.92 12.71 -8.63
C LYS A 50 1.88 13.88 -8.53
N THR A 51 2.19 14.46 -9.67
CA THR A 51 2.80 15.79 -9.82
C THR A 51 1.79 16.73 -10.46
N GLU A 52 2.18 17.96 -10.72
CA GLU A 52 1.36 19.00 -11.36
C GLU A 52 0.88 18.59 -12.76
N ASP A 53 1.70 17.83 -13.50
CA ASP A 53 1.49 17.54 -14.92
C ASP A 53 1.15 16.05 -15.18
N TRP A 54 1.25 15.20 -14.16
CA TRP A 54 1.26 13.75 -14.35
C TRP A 54 0.82 13.00 -13.10
N GLU A 55 -0.04 12.00 -13.27
CA GLU A 55 -0.39 11.08 -12.20
C GLU A 55 -0.48 9.64 -12.71
N ARG A 56 -0.12 8.69 -11.85
CA ARG A 56 -0.25 7.28 -12.17
C ARG A 56 -0.36 6.43 -10.91
N LYS A 57 -1.19 5.40 -10.99
CA LYS A 57 -1.22 4.27 -10.07
C LYS A 57 -0.63 3.04 -10.76
N VAL A 58 0.39 2.46 -10.14
CA VAL A 58 1.06 1.23 -10.59
C VAL A 58 0.54 0.08 -9.76
N ASP A 59 0.12 -0.99 -10.42
CA ASP A 59 -0.25 -2.25 -9.77
C ASP A 59 1.01 -2.94 -9.23
N CYS A 60 1.01 -3.22 -7.92
CA CYS A 60 2.11 -3.88 -7.23
C CYS A 60 1.71 -5.25 -6.66
N THR A 61 0.63 -5.87 -7.16
CA THR A 61 0.17 -7.20 -6.71
C THR A 61 1.21 -8.30 -6.87
N HIS A 62 2.07 -8.18 -7.89
CA HIS A 62 3.18 -9.11 -8.16
C HIS A 62 4.52 -8.66 -7.55
N LEU A 63 4.55 -7.53 -6.83
CA LEU A 63 5.75 -7.04 -6.18
C LEU A 63 5.93 -7.71 -4.81
N ASP A 64 7.00 -8.49 -4.70
CA ASP A 64 7.49 -9.05 -3.44
C ASP A 64 8.75 -8.30 -3.00
N LEU A 65 8.61 -7.43 -2.02
CA LEU A 65 9.75 -6.76 -1.40
C LEU A 65 10.38 -7.68 -0.34
N ASP A 66 11.71 -7.84 -0.37
CA ASP A 66 12.43 -8.79 0.48
C ASP A 66 13.52 -8.10 1.30
N ALA A 67 13.19 -7.79 2.55
CA ALA A 67 14.08 -7.14 3.51
C ALA A 67 15.00 -8.13 4.25
N THR A 68 14.89 -9.44 3.99
CA THR A 68 15.74 -10.45 4.65
C THR A 68 17.22 -10.33 4.27
N LYS A 69 17.51 -9.68 3.13
CA LYS A 69 18.87 -9.53 2.58
C LYS A 69 19.41 -8.10 2.63
N SER A 70 18.53 -7.11 2.63
CA SER A 70 18.88 -5.69 2.57
C SER A 70 17.75 -4.87 3.16
N THR A 71 18.08 -3.86 3.97
CA THR A 71 17.11 -2.90 4.48
C THR A 71 16.69 -1.89 3.42
N LEU A 72 17.58 -1.55 2.48
CA LEU A 72 17.28 -0.71 1.33
C LEU A 72 16.72 -1.57 0.20
N LEU A 73 15.45 -1.32 -0.14
CA LEU A 73 14.72 -2.02 -1.19
C LEU A 73 14.56 -1.11 -2.40
N LYS A 74 14.57 -1.70 -3.59
CA LYS A 74 14.41 -0.99 -4.86
C LYS A 74 13.44 -1.74 -5.75
N ALA A 75 12.52 -1.01 -6.37
CA ALA A 75 11.71 -1.54 -7.46
C ALA A 75 11.55 -0.51 -8.57
N THR A 76 11.41 -1.00 -9.81
CA THR A 76 11.21 -0.18 -10.99
C THR A 76 9.99 -0.67 -11.74
N SER A 77 9.03 0.23 -11.97
CA SER A 77 7.85 -0.03 -12.77
C SER A 77 8.23 -0.21 -14.24
N GLN A 78 7.88 -1.35 -14.83
CA GLN A 78 8.05 -1.55 -16.28
C GLN A 78 7.16 -0.62 -17.11
N SER A 79 5.98 -0.25 -16.59
CA SER A 79 4.98 0.54 -17.35
C SER A 79 5.32 2.03 -17.42
N THR A 80 6.08 2.55 -16.45
CA THR A 80 6.42 3.98 -16.36
C THR A 80 7.92 4.25 -16.31
N GLY A 81 8.75 3.24 -16.06
CA GLY A 81 10.16 3.42 -15.71
C GLY A 81 10.38 4.10 -14.35
N SER A 82 9.32 4.37 -13.59
CA SER A 82 9.42 4.95 -12.24
C SER A 82 10.19 4.00 -11.33
N THR A 83 11.18 4.50 -10.63
CA THR A 83 11.95 3.75 -9.64
C THR A 83 11.69 4.32 -8.27
N PHE A 84 11.45 3.46 -7.29
CA PHE A 84 11.34 3.86 -5.90
C PHE A 84 12.27 3.02 -5.03
N TYR A 85 12.75 3.67 -3.98
CA TYR A 85 13.64 3.15 -2.97
C TYR A 85 12.92 3.25 -1.64
N PHE A 86 12.93 2.17 -0.86
CA PHE A 86 12.26 2.14 0.42
C PHE A 86 13.14 1.45 1.44
N VAL A 87 13.45 2.13 2.53
CA VAL A 87 14.26 1.58 3.61
C VAL A 87 13.34 1.00 4.66
N VAL A 88 13.56 -0.24 5.07
CA VAL A 88 12.74 -0.89 6.10
C VAL A 88 13.58 -1.75 7.04
N PRO A 89 13.09 -2.02 8.26
CA PRO A 89 13.71 -3.01 9.12
C PRO A 89 13.75 -4.38 8.45
N SER A 90 14.88 -5.07 8.58
CA SER A 90 15.01 -6.46 8.11
C SER A 90 14.40 -7.46 9.09
N SER A 91 14.29 -7.11 10.38
CA SER A 91 13.75 -7.96 11.45
C SER A 91 12.23 -7.81 11.58
N SER A 92 11.53 -8.92 11.80
CA SER A 92 10.08 -8.93 12.13
C SER A 92 9.78 -8.19 13.42
N THR A 93 10.61 -8.38 14.45
CA THR A 93 10.44 -7.73 15.75
C THR A 93 10.58 -6.21 15.63
N GLU A 94 11.54 -5.73 14.84
CA GLU A 94 11.71 -4.29 14.57
C GLU A 94 10.58 -3.73 13.70
N MET A 95 10.11 -4.49 12.70
CA MET A 95 8.98 -4.09 11.84
C MET A 95 7.68 -3.92 12.62
N ALA A 96 7.44 -4.76 13.62
CA ALA A 96 6.19 -4.79 14.41
C ALA A 96 6.10 -3.69 15.48
N LYS A 97 7.12 -2.85 15.66
CA LYS A 97 7.12 -1.81 16.69
C LYS A 97 6.11 -0.71 16.40
N ALA A 98 5.38 -0.30 17.44
CA ALA A 98 4.41 0.79 17.34
C ALA A 98 5.05 2.17 17.06
N GLU A 99 6.33 2.35 17.39
CA GLU A 99 7.08 3.59 17.07
C GLU A 99 7.32 3.79 15.57
N ASN A 100 6.95 2.79 14.74
CA ASN A 100 7.07 2.85 13.29
C ASN A 100 5.92 3.61 12.61
N PHE A 101 4.95 4.14 13.37
CA PHE A 101 3.88 4.98 12.84
C PHE A 101 4.27 6.45 12.95
N GLY A 102 4.21 7.18 11.84
CA GLY A 102 4.55 8.59 11.80
C GLY A 102 5.22 9.02 10.50
N LYS A 103 5.74 10.26 10.52
CA LYS A 103 6.42 10.89 9.40
C LYS A 103 7.93 10.67 9.48
N TYR A 104 8.51 10.35 8.33
CA TYR A 104 9.92 10.05 8.13
C TYR A 104 10.51 10.95 7.04
N PRO A 105 11.83 11.16 7.05
CA PRO A 105 12.52 11.86 5.98
C PRO A 105 12.31 11.24 4.59
N ILE A 106 12.49 12.07 3.56
CA ILE A 106 12.71 11.63 2.19
C ILE A 106 14.20 11.30 2.04
N GLY A 107 14.52 10.10 1.55
CA GLY A 107 15.89 9.65 1.40
C GLY A 107 16.04 8.12 1.53
N THR A 108 17.29 7.70 1.77
CA THR A 108 17.69 6.28 1.82
C THR A 108 18.45 5.90 3.09
N GLU A 109 18.48 6.78 4.09
CA GLU A 109 19.36 6.64 5.26
C GLU A 109 18.67 6.01 6.48
N GLU A 110 17.37 6.23 6.65
CA GLU A 110 16.63 5.84 7.86
C GLU A 110 15.45 4.93 7.53
N TYR A 111 15.03 4.09 8.48
CA TYR A 111 13.86 3.24 8.30
C TYR A 111 12.62 4.05 7.96
N PHE A 112 11.84 3.49 7.05
CA PHE A 112 10.64 4.05 6.45
C PHE A 112 10.86 5.33 5.63
N SER A 113 12.12 5.77 5.46
CA SER A 113 12.46 6.75 4.44
C SER A 113 12.22 6.18 3.05
N MET A 114 11.74 7.03 2.16
CA MET A 114 11.51 6.70 0.76
C MET A 114 12.21 7.72 -0.15
N ALA A 115 12.70 7.25 -1.28
CA ALA A 115 13.19 8.09 -2.38
C ALA A 115 12.66 7.58 -3.71
N GLN A 116 12.61 8.43 -4.73
CA GLN A 116 12.06 8.06 -6.04
C GLN A 116 12.72 8.79 -7.19
N VAL A 117 12.64 8.16 -8.37
CA VAL A 117 12.98 8.73 -9.66
C VAL A 117 11.81 8.47 -10.60
N LEU A 118 11.22 9.54 -11.13
CA LEU A 118 10.03 9.50 -11.97
C LEU A 118 10.34 10.11 -13.34
N PRO A 119 9.68 9.68 -14.42
CA PRO A 119 9.65 10.47 -15.64
C PRO A 119 8.93 11.80 -15.39
N VAL A 120 9.33 12.86 -16.09
CA VAL A 120 8.65 14.17 -16.01
C VAL A 120 7.18 14.07 -16.45
N SER A 121 6.88 13.21 -17.43
CA SER A 121 5.55 12.95 -17.99
C SER A 121 5.52 11.60 -18.71
N GLN A 122 4.38 11.20 -19.31
CA GLN A 122 4.27 9.91 -20.02
C GLN A 122 5.32 9.78 -21.10
N GLY A 123 6.05 8.67 -21.07
CA GLY A 123 7.03 8.36 -22.12
C GLY A 123 8.19 9.36 -22.21
N SER A 124 8.35 10.26 -21.23
CA SER A 124 9.49 11.17 -21.18
C SER A 124 10.76 10.41 -20.77
N ASP A 125 11.84 10.70 -21.50
CA ASP A 125 13.18 10.23 -21.14
C ASP A 125 13.79 11.08 -20.01
N SER A 126 13.39 12.35 -19.89
CA SER A 126 13.80 13.24 -18.80
C SER A 126 13.20 12.80 -17.46
N ARG A 127 14.00 12.93 -16.41
CA ARG A 127 13.66 12.41 -15.09
C ARG A 127 13.68 13.51 -14.04
N ILE A 128 12.85 13.30 -13.02
CA ILE A 128 12.91 14.01 -11.75
C ILE A 128 13.25 13.01 -10.66
N ARG A 129 14.03 13.44 -9.67
CA ARG A 129 14.37 12.65 -8.49
C ARG A 129 13.93 13.36 -7.22
N SER A 130 13.63 12.58 -6.19
CA SER A 130 13.32 13.11 -4.86
C SER A 130 14.51 13.84 -4.27
N LYS A 131 14.28 15.04 -3.74
CA LYS A 131 15.25 15.78 -2.94
C LYS A 131 15.22 15.25 -1.51
N ALA A 132 16.37 14.79 -1.02
CA ALA A 132 16.49 14.30 0.35
C ALA A 132 16.25 15.42 1.37
N GLY A 133 15.63 15.08 2.50
CA GLY A 133 15.32 16.03 3.56
C GLY A 133 14.03 15.68 4.30
N PHE A 134 13.73 16.47 5.33
CA PHE A 134 12.53 16.32 6.14
C PHE A 134 11.87 17.68 6.38
N ASP A 135 10.60 17.75 6.05
CA ASP A 135 9.69 18.83 6.36
C ASP A 135 8.32 18.18 6.63
N GLU A 136 7.82 18.29 7.86
CA GLU A 136 6.57 17.63 8.28
C GLU A 136 5.35 18.07 7.45
N GLU A 137 5.38 19.25 6.84
CA GLU A 137 4.28 19.78 6.04
C GLU A 137 4.48 19.47 4.56
N ASN A 138 5.72 19.53 4.06
CA ASN A 138 5.98 19.60 2.62
C ASN A 138 6.92 18.53 2.06
N SER A 139 7.58 17.73 2.90
CA SER A 139 8.56 16.72 2.47
C SER A 139 8.73 15.59 3.49
N PHE A 140 7.89 14.57 3.40
CA PHE A 140 7.85 13.44 4.31
C PHE A 140 7.32 12.15 3.66
N THR A 141 7.66 11.02 4.26
CA THR A 141 6.96 9.74 4.09
C THR A 141 6.20 9.42 5.36
N GLU A 142 4.89 9.19 5.32
CA GLU A 142 4.09 8.85 6.49
C GLU A 142 3.64 7.39 6.46
N ILE A 143 4.01 6.64 7.50
CA ILE A 143 3.54 5.28 7.71
C ILE A 143 2.25 5.31 8.52
N VAL A 144 1.16 4.87 7.90
CA VAL A 144 -0.17 4.87 8.52
C VAL A 144 -0.60 3.50 9.02
N SER A 145 0.00 2.42 8.51
CA SER A 145 -0.38 1.06 8.87
C SER A 145 0.74 0.07 8.54
N ILE A 146 1.03 -0.81 9.49
CA ILE A 146 1.89 -1.98 9.37
C ILE A 146 1.09 -3.15 9.94
N THR A 147 0.75 -4.12 9.11
CA THR A 147 -0.05 -5.29 9.53
C THR A 147 0.66 -6.58 9.18
N HIS A 148 0.79 -7.48 10.15
CA HIS A 148 1.25 -8.84 9.90
C HIS A 148 0.27 -9.56 8.97
N ALA A 149 0.79 -10.15 7.89
CA ALA A 149 0.02 -10.75 6.80
C ALA A 149 0.28 -12.26 6.64
N GLY A 150 1.29 -12.81 7.33
CA GLY A 150 1.56 -14.24 7.33
C GLY A 150 2.98 -14.58 7.77
N THR A 151 3.18 -15.85 8.10
CA THR A 151 4.46 -16.38 8.60
C THR A 151 4.88 -17.58 7.75
N ALA A 152 6.16 -17.66 7.43
CA ALA A 152 6.81 -18.82 6.85
C ALA A 152 7.88 -19.37 7.83
N THR A 153 8.65 -20.38 7.40
CA THR A 153 9.70 -20.98 8.23
C THR A 153 10.74 -19.93 8.66
N ASP A 154 11.24 -19.15 7.71
CA ASP A 154 12.41 -18.28 7.91
C ASP A 154 12.08 -16.77 7.81
N TYR A 155 10.83 -16.43 7.50
CA TYR A 155 10.42 -15.04 7.32
C TYR A 155 8.98 -14.79 7.75
N GLU A 156 8.68 -13.53 8.03
CA GLU A 156 7.34 -13.00 8.20
C GLU A 156 7.00 -12.04 7.08
N ILE A 157 5.71 -11.87 6.81
CA ILE A 157 5.19 -11.00 5.77
C ILE A 157 4.41 -9.88 6.44
N TYR A 158 4.76 -8.65 6.12
CA TYR A 158 4.04 -7.46 6.56
C TYR A 158 3.45 -6.73 5.36
N ARG A 159 2.29 -6.11 5.58
CA ARG A 159 1.72 -5.12 4.67
C ARG A 159 1.94 -3.74 5.26
N VAL A 160 2.65 -2.89 4.52
CA VAL A 160 2.97 -1.52 4.93
C VAL A 160 2.22 -0.55 4.02
N LYS A 161 1.49 0.38 4.61
CA LYS A 161 0.74 1.43 3.92
C LYS A 161 1.20 2.79 4.39
N GLY A 162 1.26 3.72 3.44
CA GLY A 162 1.62 5.10 3.72
C GLY A 162 1.20 6.04 2.61
N HIS A 163 1.34 7.32 2.92
CA HIS A 163 1.30 8.39 1.93
C HIS A 163 2.59 9.21 2.05
N TYR A 164 2.86 10.04 1.06
CA TYR A 164 4.06 10.85 1.04
C TYR A 164 3.80 12.14 0.28
N GLN A 165 4.60 13.14 0.61
CA GLN A 165 4.77 14.36 -0.16
C GLN A 165 6.25 14.66 -0.22
N MET A 166 6.78 15.06 -1.36
CA MET A 166 8.20 15.36 -1.50
C MET A 166 8.48 16.40 -2.57
N GLN A 167 9.55 17.14 -2.34
CA GLN A 167 10.14 17.99 -3.35
C GLN A 167 10.97 17.14 -4.31
N MET A 168 10.85 17.42 -5.61
CA MET A 168 11.55 16.74 -6.68
C MET A 168 12.36 17.75 -7.48
N GLU A 169 13.54 17.33 -7.93
CA GLU A 169 14.42 18.11 -8.80
C GLU A 169 14.71 17.35 -10.10
N GLY A 170 14.89 18.05 -11.21
CA GLY A 170 15.26 17.46 -12.48
C GLY A 170 16.65 16.81 -12.41
N VAL A 171 16.77 15.65 -13.04
CA VAL A 171 18.05 14.94 -13.14
C VAL A 171 18.93 15.57 -14.21
N GLU A 172 18.34 15.98 -15.33
CA GLU A 172 19.03 16.65 -16.44
C GLU A 172 19.00 18.19 -16.32
N ASP A 173 18.04 18.74 -15.57
CA ASP A 173 17.86 20.18 -15.33
C ASP A 173 17.55 20.43 -13.85
N GLU A 174 18.55 20.84 -13.07
CA GLU A 174 18.41 21.12 -11.64
C GLU A 174 17.47 22.32 -11.35
N GLY A 175 17.17 23.16 -12.35
CA GLY A 175 16.19 24.24 -12.24
C GLY A 175 14.73 23.75 -12.29
N LEU A 176 14.51 22.55 -12.82
CA LEU A 176 13.21 21.91 -12.83
C LEU A 176 12.86 21.42 -11.42
N THR A 177 11.89 22.07 -10.79
CA THR A 177 11.36 21.65 -9.49
C THR A 177 9.89 21.28 -9.61
N ARG A 178 9.48 20.26 -8.84
CA ARG A 178 8.12 19.72 -8.81
C ARG A 178 7.78 19.26 -7.39
N THR A 179 6.51 19.33 -7.03
CA THR A 179 6.02 18.59 -5.86
C THR A 179 5.44 17.27 -6.33
N CYS A 180 5.78 16.19 -5.64
CA CYS A 180 5.16 14.88 -5.85
C CYS A 180 4.49 14.42 -4.57
N GLN A 181 3.24 14.01 -4.67
CA GLN A 181 2.50 13.36 -3.60
C GLN A 181 1.99 12.01 -4.06
N GLY A 182 1.69 11.12 -3.12
CA GLY A 182 1.15 9.82 -3.48
C GLY A 182 0.93 8.89 -2.31
N THR A 183 0.59 7.66 -2.64
CA THR A 183 0.29 6.60 -1.69
C THR A 183 1.00 5.32 -2.07
N PHE A 184 1.26 4.47 -1.10
CA PHE A 184 1.76 3.13 -1.35
C PHE A 184 1.12 2.12 -0.41
N HIS A 185 1.07 0.89 -0.91
CA HIS A 185 0.73 -0.28 -0.13
C HIS A 185 1.56 -1.46 -0.64
N PHE A 186 2.51 -1.90 0.17
CA PHE A 186 3.46 -2.94 -0.20
C PHE A 186 3.38 -4.15 0.72
N LYS A 187 3.81 -5.28 0.17
CA LYS A 187 4.01 -6.53 0.89
C LYS A 187 5.52 -6.74 1.05
N ILE A 188 6.00 -6.87 2.28
CA ILE A 188 7.41 -6.90 2.64
C ILE A 188 7.71 -8.18 3.44
N LYS A 189 8.74 -8.92 3.04
CA LYS A 189 9.29 -10.05 3.80
C LYS A 189 10.36 -9.55 4.76
N THR A 190 10.31 -9.96 6.01
CA THR A 190 11.32 -9.69 7.05
C THR A 190 11.84 -11.00 7.60
N THR A 191 13.10 -11.03 8.05
CA THR A 191 13.65 -12.16 8.81
C THR A 191 12.79 -12.40 10.03
N LYS A 192 12.49 -13.66 10.29
CA LYS A 192 11.72 -14.06 11.46
C LYS A 192 12.66 -14.16 12.67
N ASP A 193 12.49 -13.24 13.61
CA ASP A 193 13.24 -13.15 14.86
C ASP A 193 12.32 -13.25 16.08
#